data_AF-A0A8T3VLF2-F1
#
_entry.id   AF-A0A8T3VLF2-F1
#
_cell.length_a   1.000
_cell.length_b   1.000
_cell.length_c   1.000
_cell.angle_alpha   90.00
_cell.angle_beta   90.00
_cell.angle_gamma   90.00
#
_symmetry.space_group_name_H-M   'P 1'
#
loop_
_entity.id
_entity.type
_entity.pdbx_description
1 polymer ?
#
loop_
_entity_poly.entity_id
_entity_poly.type
_entity_poly.pdbx_seq_one_letter_code
_entity_poly.pdbx_strand_id
1 'polypeptide(L)'
;METKKVLIICLTVIVVLGIFLGAFYIMNSNNSKAMSDNSDLNLSDVSEDNSSQIKKAYMDSDSKPAKHYDDWQKDYETGLYDEYGDPIYRSVFSTSGGQYDPGIYEAYWSSNGPINETRIG
;
A
#
# COMPACT_ATOMS: atom_id res chain seq x y z
N MET A 1 -8.38 -52.36 8.73
CA MET A 1 -7.27 -51.43 8.39
C MET A 1 -7.77 -50.12 7.78
N GLU A 2 -9.04 -50.04 7.37
CA GLU A 2 -9.60 -48.88 6.65
C GLU A 2 -10.11 -47.77 7.57
N THR A 3 -10.69 -48.11 8.72
CA THR A 3 -11.18 -47.12 9.71
C THR A 3 -10.09 -46.17 10.21
N LYS A 4 -8.87 -46.65 10.42
CA LYS A 4 -7.72 -45.82 10.83
C LYS A 4 -7.32 -44.82 9.73
N LYS A 5 -7.39 -45.21 8.46
CA LYS A 5 -7.06 -44.34 7.32
C LYS A 5 -8.12 -43.26 7.12
N VAL A 6 -9.41 -43.62 7.26
CA VAL A 6 -10.53 -42.66 7.19
C VAL A 6 -10.45 -41.64 8.32
N LEU A 7 -10.09 -42.06 9.53
CA LEU A 7 -9.96 -41.16 10.69
C LEU A 7 -8.81 -40.14 10.51
N ILE A 8 -7.70 -40.57 9.91
CA ILE A 8 -6.57 -39.70 9.58
C ILE A 8 -6.96 -38.66 8.52
N ILE A 9 -7.69 -39.07 7.47
CA ILE A 9 -8.16 -38.15 6.41
C ILE A 9 -9.18 -37.14 6.97
N CYS A 10 -10.08 -37.54 7.85
CA CYS A 10 -11.01 -36.61 8.49
C CYS A 10 -10.27 -35.58 9.36
N LEU A 11 -9.24 -36.01 10.12
CA LEU A 11 -8.46 -35.10 10.96
C LEU A 11 -7.67 -34.07 10.13
N THR A 12 -7.08 -34.47 9.00
CA THR A 12 -6.35 -33.54 8.14
C THR A 12 -7.26 -32.49 7.51
N VAL A 13 -8.47 -32.87 7.08
CA VAL A 13 -9.46 -31.93 6.52
C VAL A 13 -9.91 -30.91 7.56
N ILE A 14 -10.14 -31.32 8.81
CA ILE A 14 -10.55 -30.42 9.90
C ILE A 14 -9.45 -29.41 10.24
N VAL A 15 -8.19 -29.84 10.28
CA VAL A 15 -7.05 -28.94 10.56
C VAL A 15 -6.89 -27.90 9.45
N VAL A 16 -7.01 -28.30 8.18
CA VAL A 16 -6.92 -27.38 7.04
C VAL A 16 -8.05 -26.34 7.10
N LEU A 17 -9.30 -26.76 7.34
CA LEU A 17 -10.44 -25.84 7.46
C LEU A 17 -10.30 -24.84 8.64
N GLY A 18 -9.72 -25.27 9.77
CA GLY A 18 -9.48 -24.39 10.92
C GLY A 18 -8.48 -23.26 10.64
N ILE A 19 -7.44 -23.54 9.84
CA ILE A 19 -6.44 -22.54 9.45
C ILE A 19 -7.05 -21.48 8.52
N PHE A 20 -7.89 -21.89 7.57
CA PHE A 20 -8.58 -20.97 6.65
C PHE A 20 -9.55 -20.02 7.37
N LEU A 21 -10.26 -20.49 8.40
CA LEU A 21 -11.16 -19.65 9.20
C LEU A 21 -10.39 -18.68 10.12
N GLY A 22 -9.24 -19.11 10.67
CA GLY A 22 -8.38 -18.26 11.50
C GLY A 22 -7.79 -17.08 10.73
N ALA A 23 -7.36 -17.29 9.49
CA ALA A 23 -6.84 -16.21 8.63
C ALA A 23 -7.93 -15.21 8.22
N PHE A 24 -9.17 -15.67 7.99
CA PHE A 24 -10.29 -14.80 7.64
C PHE A 24 -10.75 -13.90 8.80
N TYR A 25 -10.60 -14.36 10.05
CA TYR A 25 -10.95 -13.57 11.24
C TYR A 25 -10.01 -12.37 11.45
N ILE A 26 -8.73 -12.51 11.09
CA ILE A 26 -7.72 -11.45 11.31
C ILE A 26 -7.90 -10.28 10.31
N MET A 27 -8.43 -10.51 9.11
CA MET A 27 -8.67 -9.44 8.12
C MET A 27 -9.83 -8.49 8.46
N ASN A 28 -10.68 -8.81 9.44
CA ASN A 28 -11.84 -7.97 9.80
C ASN A 28 -11.64 -7.12 11.08
N SER A 29 -10.41 -7.03 11.60
CA SER A 29 -10.11 -6.30 12.84
C SER A 29 -9.39 -4.95 12.62
N ASN A 30 -9.54 -4.34 11.45
CA ASN A 30 -9.06 -2.97 11.22
C ASN A 30 -10.25 -2.02 11.26
N ASN A 31 -10.74 -1.76 12.47
CA ASN A 31 -11.67 -0.67 12.73
C ASN A 31 -11.01 0.39 13.63
N SER A 32 -11.33 1.65 13.28
CA SER A 32 -10.94 2.92 13.87
C SER A 32 -9.62 3.48 13.34
N LYS A 33 -9.58 4.74 12.89
CA LYS A 33 -10.09 5.90 13.64
C LYS A 33 -10.67 6.95 12.69
N ALA A 34 -11.94 7.26 12.87
CA ALA A 34 -12.54 8.47 12.32
C ALA A 34 -11.75 9.68 12.84
N MET A 35 -11.22 10.51 11.94
CA MET A 35 -10.67 11.80 12.32
C MET A 35 -11.83 12.71 12.66
N SER A 36 -11.94 13.03 13.95
CA SER A 36 -12.88 13.97 14.53
C SER A 36 -12.56 15.37 14.00
N ASP A 37 -13.52 16.00 13.33
CA ASP A 37 -13.60 17.45 13.28
C ASP A 37 -13.67 17.97 14.71
N ASN A 38 -12.75 18.85 15.08
CA ASN A 38 -12.93 19.97 16.01
C ASN A 38 -11.57 20.61 16.29
N SER A 39 -11.39 21.83 15.81
CA SER A 39 -10.58 22.81 16.55
C SER A 39 -11.16 24.20 16.33
N ASP A 40 -12.27 24.46 17.00
CA ASP A 40 -12.50 25.78 17.58
C ASP A 40 -11.41 26.02 18.62
N LEU A 41 -10.32 26.69 18.24
CA LEU A 41 -9.40 27.27 19.22
C LEU A 41 -8.96 28.66 18.74
N ASN A 42 -9.71 29.65 19.21
CA ASN A 42 -9.24 31.00 19.45
C ASN A 42 -8.04 30.92 20.41
N LEU A 43 -6.83 30.92 19.87
CA LEU A 43 -5.60 30.80 20.64
C LEU A 43 -5.03 32.21 20.84
N SER A 44 -5.29 32.77 22.02
CA SER A 44 -4.41 33.78 22.60
C SER A 44 -3.36 33.06 23.43
N ASP A 45 -2.11 33.37 23.13
CA ASP A 45 -0.90 33.21 23.93
C ASP A 45 -0.07 31.91 23.85
N VAL A 46 1.09 32.11 23.21
CA VAL A 46 2.44 31.58 23.53
C VAL A 46 2.76 30.12 23.17
N SER A 47 3.41 29.91 22.02
CA SER A 47 4.85 29.58 21.88
C SER A 47 5.17 28.93 20.52
N GLU A 48 6.35 29.26 19.98
CA GLU A 48 7.08 28.62 18.86
C GLU A 48 6.65 28.92 17.41
N ASP A 49 6.83 30.18 17.01
CA ASP A 49 6.87 30.60 15.60
C ASP A 49 8.25 30.30 14.97
N ASN A 50 8.38 29.10 14.39
CA ASN A 50 9.36 28.81 13.32
C ASN A 50 8.65 28.15 12.11
N SER A 51 7.39 28.52 11.87
CA SER A 51 6.55 27.98 10.79
C SER A 51 6.14 29.05 9.76
N SER A 52 6.82 30.20 9.74
CA SER A 52 6.42 31.37 8.95
C SER A 52 7.15 31.57 7.61
N GLN A 53 7.71 30.50 7.01
CA GLN A 53 8.27 30.56 5.65
C GLN A 53 7.54 29.71 4.59
N ILE A 54 6.41 29.09 4.92
CA ILE A 54 5.61 28.32 3.93
C ILE A 54 4.28 29.01 3.69
N LYS A 55 4.30 30.27 3.27
CA LYS A 55 3.13 30.96 2.68
C LYS A 55 3.57 32.31 2.12
N LYS A 56 4.10 32.31 0.90
CA LYS A 56 4.06 33.38 -0.13
C LYS A 56 5.31 33.28 -1.01
N ALA A 57 5.13 32.72 -2.21
CA ALA A 57 5.99 32.76 -3.41
C ALA A 57 5.79 31.41 -4.12
N TYR A 58 5.15 31.24 -5.27
CA TYR A 58 4.90 32.10 -6.41
C TYR A 58 3.55 31.68 -7.03
N MET A 59 2.61 32.62 -7.13
CA MET A 59 1.65 32.60 -8.22
C MET A 59 2.45 33.02 -9.46
N ASP A 60 3.10 32.06 -10.11
CA ASP A 60 3.67 32.27 -11.43
C ASP A 60 2.56 32.00 -12.45
N SER A 61 2.07 33.07 -13.05
CA SER A 61 1.00 33.09 -14.04
C SER A 61 1.42 32.55 -15.42
N ASP A 62 2.54 31.81 -15.50
CA ASP A 62 3.02 31.12 -16.69
C ASP A 62 3.04 29.58 -16.54
N SER A 63 2.38 29.03 -15.50
CA SER A 63 2.31 27.59 -15.28
C SER A 63 1.54 26.89 -16.41
N LYS A 64 2.29 26.22 -17.32
CA LYS A 64 1.76 25.15 -18.17
C LYS A 64 0.87 24.25 -17.28
N PRO A 65 -0.30 23.79 -17.75
CA PRO A 65 -1.17 22.96 -16.93
C PRO A 65 -0.35 21.78 -16.40
N ALA A 66 -0.21 21.71 -15.07
CA ALA A 66 0.47 20.59 -14.43
C ALA A 66 -0.21 19.31 -14.92
N LYS A 67 0.59 18.36 -15.43
CA LYS A 67 0.06 17.10 -15.93
C LYS A 67 -0.66 16.40 -14.77
N HIS A 68 -1.96 16.20 -14.92
CA HIS A 68 -2.76 15.47 -13.95
C HIS A 68 -2.57 13.97 -14.19
N TYR A 69 -2.37 13.22 -13.12
CA TYR A 69 -2.25 11.77 -13.14
C TYR A 69 -3.36 11.19 -12.29
N ASP A 70 -4.10 10.24 -12.83
CA ASP A 70 -5.07 9.45 -12.07
C ASP A 70 -4.36 8.27 -11.40
N ASP A 71 -4.82 7.87 -10.23
CA ASP A 71 -4.27 6.71 -9.52
C ASP A 71 -4.76 5.40 -10.15
N TRP A 72 -3.83 4.57 -10.61
CA TRP A 72 -4.12 3.22 -11.10
C TRP A 72 -2.88 2.33 -11.03
N GLN A 73 -3.08 1.01 -11.01
CA GLN A 73 -2.00 0.02 -11.00
C GLN A 73 -2.34 -1.20 -11.85
N LYS A 74 -1.32 -1.78 -12.49
CA LYS A 74 -1.38 -3.05 -13.22
C LYS A 74 -0.16 -3.90 -12.87
N ASP A 75 -0.42 -5.14 -12.48
CA ASP A 75 0.61 -6.10 -12.10
C ASP A 75 0.76 -7.19 -13.16
N TYR A 76 2.00 -7.63 -13.34
CA TYR A 76 2.40 -8.62 -14.34
C TYR A 76 3.33 -9.64 -13.70
N GLU A 77 3.08 -10.92 -13.95
CA GLU A 77 4.05 -11.98 -13.70
C GLU A 77 5.19 -11.88 -14.71
N THR A 78 6.43 -11.96 -14.23
CA THR A 78 7.61 -11.90 -15.11
C THR A 78 8.12 -13.29 -15.52
N GLY A 79 7.72 -14.33 -14.79
CA GLY A 79 8.28 -15.68 -14.92
C GLY A 79 9.71 -15.81 -14.36
N LEU A 80 10.24 -14.77 -13.73
CA LEU A 80 11.53 -14.76 -13.05
C LEU A 80 11.34 -15.01 -11.56
N TYR A 81 12.42 -15.43 -10.91
CA TYR A 81 12.47 -15.70 -9.48
C TYR A 81 13.67 -14.98 -8.87
N ASP A 82 13.55 -14.55 -7.63
CA ASP A 82 14.64 -13.96 -6.86
C ASP A 82 15.63 -15.03 -6.34
N GLU A 83 16.65 -14.61 -5.59
CA GLU A 83 17.67 -15.50 -5.05
C GLU A 83 17.13 -16.53 -4.02
N TYR A 84 15.96 -16.27 -3.44
CA TYR A 84 15.29 -17.14 -2.49
C TYR A 84 14.30 -18.09 -3.17
N GLY A 85 14.10 -17.95 -4.48
CA GLY A 85 13.17 -18.74 -5.26
C GLY A 85 11.73 -18.20 -5.24
N ASP A 86 11.53 -16.95 -4.84
CA ASP A 86 10.22 -16.31 -4.85
C ASP A 86 9.96 -15.61 -6.21
N PRO A 87 8.73 -15.69 -6.74
CA PRO A 87 8.40 -15.10 -8.04
C PRO A 87 8.54 -13.57 -8.00
N ILE A 88 9.10 -13.03 -9.08
CA ILE A 88 9.23 -11.59 -9.30
C ILE A 88 8.03 -11.09 -10.11
N TYR A 89 7.40 -10.04 -9.61
CA TYR A 89 6.32 -9.32 -10.26
C TYR A 89 6.81 -7.97 -10.78
N ARG A 90 6.18 -7.50 -11.86
CA ARG A 90 6.35 -6.15 -12.38
C ARG A 90 5.03 -5.40 -12.22
N SER A 91 5.06 -4.26 -11.56
CA SER A 91 3.92 -3.35 -11.44
C SER A 91 4.15 -2.10 -12.25
N VAL A 92 3.18 -1.71 -13.06
CA VAL A 92 3.13 -0.38 -13.68
C VAL A 92 1.98 0.37 -13.03
N PHE A 93 2.26 1.52 -12.44
CA PHE A 93 1.25 2.30 -11.74
C PHE A 93 1.41 3.80 -11.99
N SER A 94 0.29 4.52 -11.92
CA SER A 94 0.22 5.97 -11.97
C SER A 94 -0.20 6.48 -10.60
N THR A 95 0.40 7.59 -10.17
CA THR A 95 0.07 8.25 -8.92
C THR A 95 -0.09 9.75 -9.14
N SER A 96 -1.13 10.30 -8.54
CA SER A 96 -1.45 11.72 -8.42
C SER A 96 -0.57 12.45 -7.40
N GLY A 97 0.27 11.70 -6.65
CA GLY A 97 1.18 12.21 -5.64
C GLY A 97 0.97 11.58 -4.26
N GLY A 98 1.69 12.10 -3.25
CA GLY A 98 1.60 11.65 -1.86
C GLY A 98 2.99 11.26 -1.34
N GLN A 99 3.27 9.96 -1.30
CA GLN A 99 4.63 9.44 -1.03
C GLN A 99 5.56 9.59 -2.24
N TYR A 100 4.99 9.64 -3.45
CA TYR A 100 5.71 9.77 -4.72
C TYR A 100 5.42 11.13 -5.37
N ASP A 101 6.32 11.58 -6.24
CA ASP A 101 6.00 12.66 -7.17
C ASP A 101 4.93 12.18 -8.17
N PRO A 102 3.97 13.02 -8.58
CA PRO A 102 2.96 12.63 -9.56
C PRO A 102 3.61 12.10 -10.84
N GLY A 103 3.20 10.93 -11.31
CA GLY A 103 3.90 10.23 -12.38
C GLY A 103 3.45 8.81 -12.61
N ILE A 104 3.99 8.20 -13.66
CA ILE A 104 3.88 6.77 -13.93
C ILE A 104 5.21 6.11 -13.55
N TYR A 105 5.12 5.00 -12.84
CA TYR A 105 6.23 4.23 -12.32
C TYR A 105 6.15 2.78 -12.79
N GLU A 106 7.32 2.17 -12.96
CA GLU A 106 7.49 0.73 -13.11
C GLU A 106 8.28 0.23 -11.90
N ALA A 107 7.76 -0.79 -11.22
CA ALA A 107 8.38 -1.41 -10.06
C ALA A 107 8.51 -2.92 -10.24
N TYR A 108 9.59 -3.47 -9.71
CA TYR A 108 9.82 -4.90 -9.59
C TYR A 108 9.87 -5.28 -8.12
N TRP A 109 9.18 -6.36 -7.75
CA TRP A 109 9.10 -6.80 -6.36
C TRP A 109 8.87 -8.31 -6.26
N SER A 110 9.24 -8.89 -5.11
CA SER A 110 8.90 -10.26 -4.71
C SER A 110 8.25 -10.24 -3.32
N SER A 111 7.90 -11.41 -2.77
CA SER A 111 7.46 -11.53 -1.37
C SER A 111 8.48 -11.01 -0.36
N ASN A 112 9.75 -10.93 -0.75
CA ASN A 112 10.83 -10.38 0.09
C ASN A 112 10.91 -8.84 0.04
N GLY A 113 10.16 -8.19 -0.85
CA GLY A 113 10.03 -6.74 -0.91
C GLY A 113 10.34 -6.13 -2.27
N PRO A 114 10.50 -4.80 -2.33
CA PRO A 114 10.81 -4.09 -3.57
C PRO A 114 12.25 -4.37 -4.01
N ILE A 115 12.41 -4.64 -5.31
CA ILE A 115 13.71 -4.90 -5.95
C ILE A 115 14.19 -3.64 -6.66
N ASN A 116 13.30 -3.01 -7.43
CA ASN A 116 13.60 -1.77 -8.14
C ASN A 116 12.31 -0.98 -8.38
N GLU A 117 12.43 0.33 -8.48
CA GLU A 117 11.36 1.23 -8.86
C GLU A 117 11.93 2.35 -9.72
N THR A 118 11.24 2.69 -10.81
CA THR A 118 11.70 3.71 -11.76
C THR A 118 10.52 4.50 -12.30
N ARG A 119 10.64 5.83 -12.28
CA ARG A 119 9.66 6.72 -12.91
C ARG A 119 9.83 6.67 -14.44
N ILE A 120 8.75 6.34 -15.15
CA ILE A 120 8.74 6.15 -16.60
C ILE A 120 7.88 7.19 -17.35
N GLY A 121 7.09 8.03 -16.66
CA GLY A 121 6.26 9.02 -17.36
C GLY A 121 5.43 9.97 -16.53
#